data_AF-A0A7G7KGN3-F1
#
_entry.id   AF-A0A7G7KGN3-F1
#
_cell.length_a   1.000
_cell.length_b   1.000
_cell.length_c   1.000
_cell.angle_alpha   90.00
_cell.angle_beta   90.00
_cell.angle_gamma   90.00
#
_symmetry.space_group_name_H-M   'P 1'
#
loop_
_entity.id
_entity.type
_entity.pdbx_description
1 polymer ?
#
loop_
_entity_poly.entity_id
_entity_poly.type
_entity_poly.pdbx_seq_one_letter_code
_entity_poly.pdbx_strand_id
1 'polypeptide(L)'
;MRRLRAGLTATITGPLLATASLVAIAPEAPALEVEGQTSFVAVPTKAKLINYRWYAFEGGAVMYVVMELPSGAQAGLGGISLEQIRGVQPAFYYGAIQPTAFLGTPRRQGAAVPVSASFSNEARSVAISFPDPVPAGSTVTVAFELGVNPPADLYVYSISATPWGPNPIEQDVGVVQMSILDNGGL
;
A
#
# COMPACT_ATOMS: atom_id res chain seq x y z
N MET A 1 -89.22 -5.34 -8.23
CA MET A 1 -88.86 -5.77 -6.85
C MET A 1 -87.34 -5.84 -6.72
N ARG A 2 -86.76 -5.06 -5.78
CA ARG A 2 -85.56 -5.31 -4.92
C ARG A 2 -84.76 -6.60 -5.26
N ARG A 3 -83.43 -6.63 -5.45
CA ARG A 3 -82.33 -6.09 -4.62
C ARG A 3 -80.98 -6.03 -5.38
N LEU A 4 -80.12 -5.10 -4.94
CA LEU A 4 -78.70 -4.88 -5.31
C LEU A 4 -77.76 -6.05 -4.95
N ARG A 5 -76.64 -6.17 -5.69
CA ARG A 5 -75.22 -6.28 -5.21
C ARG A 5 -74.29 -5.77 -6.33
N ALA A 6 -73.64 -4.60 -6.23
CA ALA A 6 -72.39 -4.29 -5.51
C ALA A 6 -71.20 -5.17 -5.97
N GLY A 7 -70.43 -4.66 -6.95
CA GLY A 7 -69.09 -5.16 -7.31
C GLY A 7 -68.07 -4.06 -7.04
N LEU A 8 -67.25 -4.25 -6.01
CA LEU A 8 -66.21 -3.34 -5.54
C LEU A 8 -64.93 -3.59 -6.35
N THR A 9 -64.51 -2.65 -7.20
CA THR A 9 -63.19 -2.61 -7.83
C THR A 9 -62.17 -2.14 -6.79
N ALA A 10 -61.24 -3.02 -6.39
CA ALA A 10 -60.11 -2.68 -5.54
C ALA A 10 -58.91 -2.28 -6.42
N THR A 11 -58.60 -0.99 -6.46
CA THR A 11 -57.37 -0.46 -7.06
C THR A 11 -56.24 -0.64 -6.04
N ILE A 12 -55.24 -1.44 -6.36
CA ILE A 12 -54.05 -1.64 -5.53
C ILE A 12 -53.09 -0.48 -5.79
N THR A 13 -53.05 0.50 -4.89
CA THR A 13 -52.02 1.54 -4.86
C THR A 13 -50.82 1.00 -4.09
N GLY A 14 -49.79 0.53 -4.80
CA GLY A 14 -48.50 0.15 -4.19
C GLY A 14 -47.63 1.38 -3.94
N PRO A 15 -46.95 1.50 -2.78
CA PRO A 15 -46.05 2.61 -2.53
C PRO A 15 -44.73 2.40 -3.28
N LEU A 16 -44.32 3.41 -4.05
CA LEU A 16 -43.01 3.49 -4.68
C LEU A 16 -41.98 3.79 -3.57
N LEU A 17 -41.24 2.76 -3.09
CA LEU A 17 -40.08 2.99 -2.23
C LEU A 17 -38.94 3.55 -3.09
N ALA A 18 -38.74 4.87 -3.01
CA ALA A 18 -37.53 5.52 -3.50
C ALA A 18 -36.38 5.23 -2.53
N THR A 19 -35.49 4.32 -2.89
CA THR A 19 -34.19 4.15 -2.22
C THR A 19 -33.30 5.33 -2.55
N ALA A 20 -33.14 6.24 -1.60
CA ALA A 20 -32.14 7.30 -1.68
C ALA A 20 -30.76 6.70 -1.39
N SER A 21 -29.92 6.59 -2.42
CA SER A 21 -28.50 6.25 -2.27
C SER A 21 -27.78 7.43 -1.62
N LEU A 22 -27.34 7.28 -0.37
CA LEU A 22 -26.37 8.20 0.23
C LEU A 22 -25.03 7.99 -0.47
N VAL A 23 -24.62 8.94 -1.31
CA VAL A 23 -23.23 9.06 -1.75
C VAL A 23 -22.45 9.60 -0.55
N ALA A 24 -21.64 8.74 0.08
CA ALA A 24 -20.69 9.16 1.09
C ALA A 24 -19.55 9.93 0.39
N ILE A 25 -19.58 11.26 0.48
CA ILE A 25 -18.46 12.11 0.07
C ILE A 25 -17.41 11.96 1.17
N ALA A 26 -16.32 11.24 0.89
CA ALA A 26 -15.17 11.22 1.78
C ALA A 26 -14.55 12.63 1.83
N PRO A 27 -14.14 13.15 2.99
CA PRO A 27 -13.43 14.41 3.04
C PRO A 27 -12.07 14.24 2.35
N GLU A 28 -11.84 14.97 1.24
CA GLU A 28 -10.50 15.23 0.75
C GLU A 28 -9.75 15.96 1.87
N ALA A 29 -8.80 15.28 2.51
CA ALA A 29 -7.86 15.96 3.38
C ALA A 29 -7.08 16.97 2.50
N PRO A 30 -7.11 18.28 2.80
CA PRO A 30 -6.40 19.25 2.00
C PRO A 30 -4.90 18.93 2.07
N ALA A 31 -4.37 18.39 0.98
CA ALA A 31 -2.94 18.25 0.78
C ALA A 31 -2.34 19.66 0.61
N LEU A 32 -1.12 19.87 1.12
CA LEU A 32 -0.43 21.14 0.93
C LEU A 32 0.06 21.22 -0.52
N GLU A 33 -0.56 22.10 -1.30
CA GLU A 33 -0.08 22.47 -2.63
C GLU A 33 0.99 23.55 -2.51
N VAL A 34 2.23 23.19 -2.84
CA VAL A 34 3.33 24.13 -3.00
C VAL A 34 3.53 24.32 -4.49
N GLU A 35 3.23 25.52 -5.01
CA GLU A 35 3.40 25.84 -6.44
C GLU A 35 2.63 24.89 -7.40
N GLY A 36 1.50 24.33 -6.96
CA GLY A 36 0.70 23.37 -7.73
C GLY A 36 1.23 21.92 -7.70
N GLN A 37 2.16 21.64 -6.81
CA GLN A 37 2.70 20.32 -6.52
C GLN A 37 2.27 19.85 -5.14
N THR A 38 1.94 18.57 -5.02
CA THR A 38 1.53 17.97 -3.75
C THR A 38 2.75 17.59 -2.93
N SER A 39 2.78 17.99 -1.65
CA SER A 39 3.83 17.60 -0.70
C SER A 39 3.23 17.09 0.62
N PHE A 40 3.97 16.25 1.34
CA PHE A 40 3.63 15.96 2.74
C PHE A 40 3.99 17.16 3.62
N VAL A 41 3.07 17.53 4.51
CA VAL A 41 3.37 18.53 5.56
C VAL A 41 4.27 17.93 6.64
N ALA A 42 3.94 16.72 7.09
CA ALA A 42 4.80 15.90 7.91
C ALA A 42 5.29 14.71 7.07
N VAL A 43 6.58 14.72 6.73
CA VAL A 43 7.20 13.66 5.93
C VAL A 43 7.23 12.35 6.72
N PRO A 44 6.89 11.20 6.11
CA PRO A 44 7.12 9.90 6.73
C PRO A 44 8.62 9.72 7.02
N THR A 45 8.97 9.35 8.25
CA THR A 45 10.37 9.09 8.65
C THR A 45 10.54 7.72 9.28
N LYS A 46 9.46 6.95 9.37
CA LYS A 46 9.41 5.64 10.02
C LYS A 46 9.11 4.58 8.99
N ALA A 47 10.16 3.98 8.48
CA ALA A 47 10.08 2.82 7.61
C ALA A 47 10.95 1.67 8.13
N LYS A 48 10.54 0.44 7.79
CA LYS A 48 11.26 -0.77 8.15
C LYS A 48 11.24 -1.76 7.00
N LEU A 49 12.34 -2.48 6.85
CA LEU A 49 12.41 -3.68 6.04
C LEU A 49 12.41 -4.89 6.98
N ILE A 50 11.51 -5.84 6.77
CA ILE A 50 11.35 -7.01 7.62
C ILE A 50 11.35 -8.26 6.75
N ASN A 51 12.09 -9.28 7.20
CA ASN A 51 11.99 -10.64 6.71
C ASN A 51 12.15 -11.59 7.90
N TYR A 52 11.27 -12.58 7.98
CA TYR A 52 11.28 -13.56 9.08
C TYR A 52 12.13 -14.79 8.76
N ARG A 53 12.68 -14.87 7.54
CA ARG A 53 13.63 -15.87 7.09
C ARG A 53 15.00 -15.26 7.00
N TRP A 54 15.93 -15.76 7.79
CA TRP A 54 17.20 -15.08 7.99
C TRP A 54 18.34 -15.68 7.19
N TYR A 55 18.17 -16.88 6.61
CA TYR A 55 19.26 -17.56 5.94
C TYR A 55 19.24 -17.37 4.43
N ALA A 56 20.43 -17.32 3.84
CA ALA A 56 20.63 -17.29 2.40
C ALA A 56 19.97 -18.51 1.75
N PHE A 57 19.30 -18.28 0.62
CA PHE A 57 18.59 -19.32 -0.14
C PHE A 57 17.49 -20.07 0.63
N GLU A 58 17.05 -19.56 1.79
CA GLU A 58 15.93 -20.12 2.51
C GLU A 58 14.62 -19.88 1.73
N GLY A 59 13.86 -20.96 1.48
CA GLY A 59 12.60 -20.91 0.73
C GLY A 59 11.43 -20.35 1.53
N GLY A 60 10.40 -19.87 0.84
CA GLY A 60 9.21 -19.20 1.40
C GLY A 60 9.49 -17.78 1.92
N ALA A 61 10.53 -17.12 1.40
CA ALA A 61 10.93 -15.78 1.82
C ALA A 61 9.91 -14.72 1.42
N VAL A 62 9.63 -13.80 2.34
CA VAL A 62 8.78 -12.63 2.10
C VAL A 62 9.49 -11.41 2.64
N MET A 63 9.67 -10.41 1.78
CA MET A 63 10.21 -9.11 2.15
C MET A 63 9.06 -8.13 2.39
N TYR A 64 8.97 -7.61 3.60
CA TYR A 64 7.97 -6.64 4.00
C TYR A 64 8.57 -5.25 4.11
N VAL A 65 8.01 -4.31 3.36
CA VAL A 65 8.29 -2.88 3.49
C VAL A 65 7.16 -2.28 4.32
N VAL A 66 7.47 -1.84 5.52
CA VAL A 66 6.50 -1.26 6.45
C VAL A 66 6.75 0.23 6.54
N MET A 67 5.73 1.04 6.30
CA MET A 67 5.79 2.51 6.40
C MET A 67 4.70 3.02 7.34
N GLU A 68 5.09 3.82 8.33
CA GLU A 68 4.18 4.57 9.19
C GLU A 68 4.03 6.00 8.66
N LEU A 69 2.84 6.34 8.18
CA LEU A 69 2.51 7.67 7.69
C LEU A 69 2.02 8.53 8.87
N PRO A 70 2.65 9.67 9.20
CA PRO A 70 2.21 10.51 10.31
C PRO A 70 0.79 11.04 10.08
N SER A 71 0.00 11.19 11.14
CA SER A 71 -1.34 11.78 11.07
C SER A 71 -1.33 13.22 10.57
N GLY A 72 -0.24 13.95 10.84
CA GLY A 72 -0.01 15.31 10.34
C GLY A 72 0.51 15.41 8.91
N ALA A 73 0.56 14.31 8.14
CA ALA A 73 1.03 14.33 6.74
C ALA A 73 0.16 15.21 5.83
N GLN A 74 -1.13 15.34 6.17
CA GLN A 74 -2.21 16.04 5.44
C GLN A 74 -2.53 15.44 4.05
N ALA A 75 -1.55 14.96 3.31
CA ALA A 75 -1.73 14.12 2.12
C ALA A 75 -1.71 12.62 2.48
N GLY A 76 -2.45 11.82 1.71
CA GLY A 76 -2.28 10.36 1.71
C GLY A 76 -0.97 9.95 1.01
N LEU A 77 -0.57 8.70 1.15
CA LEU A 77 0.58 8.14 0.44
C LEU A 77 0.12 7.57 -0.91
N GLY A 78 0.77 8.01 -1.99
CA GLY A 78 0.54 7.54 -3.35
C GLY A 78 1.60 6.57 -3.87
N GLY A 79 2.81 6.60 -3.31
CA GLY A 79 3.87 5.68 -3.73
C GLY A 79 5.03 5.58 -2.75
N ILE A 80 5.83 4.54 -2.93
CA ILE A 80 7.09 4.30 -2.19
C ILE A 80 8.13 3.92 -3.23
N SER A 81 9.30 4.56 -3.20
CA SER A 81 10.44 4.10 -4.00
C SER A 81 11.49 3.46 -3.09
N LEU A 82 12.09 2.39 -3.59
CA LEU A 82 13.21 1.70 -2.98
C LEU A 82 14.36 1.67 -3.98
N GLU A 83 15.53 2.11 -3.55
CA GLU A 83 16.74 1.97 -4.34
C GLU A 83 17.80 1.23 -3.52
N GLN A 84 18.24 0.09 -4.04
CA GLN A 84 19.23 -0.74 -3.39
C GLN A 84 20.63 -0.13 -3.52
N ILE A 85 21.13 0.42 -2.43
CA ILE A 85 22.47 1.03 -2.35
C ILE A 85 23.54 0.06 -1.87
N ARG A 86 23.16 -1.07 -1.24
CA ARG A 86 24.08 -2.15 -0.85
C ARG A 86 23.43 -3.52 -1.01
N GLY A 87 24.27 -4.52 -1.30
CA GLY A 87 23.91 -5.93 -1.38
C GLY A 87 24.55 -6.56 -2.61
N VAL A 88 25.15 -7.74 -2.42
CA VAL A 88 25.88 -8.49 -3.43
C VAL A 88 25.07 -8.74 -4.69
N GLN A 89 23.76 -8.93 -4.55
CA GLN A 89 22.80 -9.10 -5.65
C GLN A 89 21.53 -8.28 -5.39
N PRO A 90 20.69 -8.04 -6.40
CA PRO A 90 19.33 -7.53 -6.20
C PRO A 90 18.53 -8.48 -5.30
N ALA A 91 17.73 -7.99 -4.34
CA ALA A 91 16.86 -8.89 -3.55
C ALA A 91 15.79 -9.60 -4.41
N PHE A 92 15.46 -9.01 -5.56
CA PHE A 92 14.53 -9.54 -6.56
C PHE A 92 15.25 -10.31 -7.69
N TYR A 93 16.45 -10.83 -7.41
CA TYR A 93 17.29 -11.53 -8.40
C TYR A 93 16.57 -12.67 -9.13
N TYR A 94 15.69 -13.41 -8.44
CA TYR A 94 14.94 -14.53 -9.02
C TYR A 94 13.66 -14.11 -9.75
N GLY A 95 13.38 -12.81 -9.85
CA GLY A 95 12.28 -12.27 -10.63
C GLY A 95 11.59 -11.09 -9.94
N ALA A 96 11.14 -10.15 -10.76
CA ALA A 96 10.19 -9.12 -10.36
C ALA A 96 8.84 -9.77 -10.06
N ILE A 97 8.31 -9.53 -8.86
CA ILE A 97 7.05 -10.12 -8.38
C ILE A 97 6.16 -8.97 -7.92
N GLN A 98 4.92 -8.93 -8.44
CA GLN A 98 3.95 -7.93 -8.01
C GLN A 98 3.63 -8.12 -6.51
N PRO A 99 3.70 -7.07 -5.69
CA PRO A 99 3.46 -7.19 -4.28
C PRO A 99 1.96 -7.32 -3.96
N THR A 100 1.69 -7.70 -2.71
CA THR A 100 0.42 -7.41 -2.05
C THR A 100 0.62 -6.32 -1.00
N ALA A 101 -0.44 -5.62 -0.61
CA ALA A 101 -0.35 -4.63 0.46
C ALA A 101 -1.57 -4.65 1.37
N PHE A 102 -1.37 -4.19 2.61
CA PHE A 102 -2.41 -4.11 3.62
C PHE A 102 -2.06 -3.08 4.69
N LEU A 103 -3.09 -2.61 5.39
CA LEU A 103 -2.93 -1.74 6.55
C LEU A 103 -2.43 -2.55 7.77
N GLY A 104 -1.57 -1.95 8.58
CA GLY A 104 -0.99 -2.55 9.77
C GLY A 104 0.41 -3.10 9.55
N THR A 105 0.76 -4.14 10.30
CA THR A 105 2.10 -4.76 10.31
C THR A 105 2.02 -6.23 9.91
N PRO A 106 3.12 -6.89 9.51
CA PRO A 106 3.08 -8.27 9.00
C PRO A 106 2.33 -9.30 9.87
N ARG A 107 2.37 -9.15 11.20
CA ARG A 107 1.68 -10.06 12.15
C ARG A 107 0.34 -9.52 12.65
N ARG A 108 -0.09 -8.37 12.16
CA ARG A 108 -1.36 -7.69 12.49
C ARG A 108 -1.89 -7.06 11.21
N GLN A 109 -2.21 -7.91 10.25
CA GLN A 109 -2.75 -7.53 8.96
C GLN A 109 -4.19 -7.03 9.13
N GLY A 110 -4.45 -5.83 8.60
CA GLY A 110 -5.76 -5.22 8.49
C GLY A 110 -6.30 -5.33 7.06
N ALA A 111 -7.06 -4.32 6.65
CA ALA A 111 -7.66 -4.25 5.31
C ALA A 111 -6.59 -4.31 4.21
N ALA A 112 -6.90 -5.03 3.13
CA ALA A 112 -6.07 -5.05 1.93
C ALA A 112 -6.05 -3.67 1.27
N VAL A 113 -4.91 -3.34 0.65
CA VAL A 113 -4.69 -2.10 -0.09
C VAL A 113 -4.28 -2.48 -1.51
N PRO A 114 -4.96 -1.98 -2.56
CA PRO A 114 -4.53 -2.17 -3.93
C PRO A 114 -3.12 -1.63 -4.14
N VAL A 115 -2.25 -2.38 -4.82
CA VAL A 115 -0.86 -1.98 -5.01
C VAL A 115 -0.32 -2.57 -6.31
N SER A 116 0.64 -1.88 -6.90
CA SER A 116 1.48 -2.40 -7.98
C SER A 116 2.93 -1.97 -7.78
N ALA A 117 3.86 -2.67 -8.42
CA ALA A 117 5.25 -2.28 -8.46
C ALA A 117 5.79 -2.34 -9.89
N SER A 118 6.71 -1.43 -10.19
CA SER A 118 7.58 -1.47 -11.35
C SER A 118 9.02 -1.62 -10.90
N PHE A 119 9.82 -2.30 -11.72
CA PHE A 119 11.19 -2.68 -11.39
C PHE A 119 12.11 -2.22 -12.51
N SER A 120 13.24 -1.63 -12.15
CA SER A 120 14.28 -1.19 -13.08
C SER A 120 15.66 -1.44 -12.48
N ASN A 121 16.72 -1.21 -13.28
CA ASN A 121 18.11 -1.40 -12.85
C ASN A 121 18.34 -2.81 -12.27
N GLU A 122 17.98 -3.83 -13.04
CA GLU A 122 18.05 -5.25 -12.62
C GLU A 122 17.29 -5.51 -11.31
N ALA A 123 16.18 -4.79 -11.11
CA ALA A 123 15.33 -4.82 -9.92
C ALA A 123 16.02 -4.33 -8.62
N ARG A 124 17.07 -3.51 -8.75
CA ARG A 124 17.63 -2.71 -7.64
C ARG A 124 16.80 -1.48 -7.34
N SER A 125 16.03 -1.00 -8.31
CA SER A 125 15.11 0.12 -8.16
C SER A 125 13.68 -0.39 -8.28
N VAL A 126 12.87 -0.14 -7.25
CA VAL A 126 11.47 -0.57 -7.17
C VAL A 126 10.60 0.65 -6.89
N ALA A 127 9.70 0.97 -7.81
CA ALA A 127 8.69 2.00 -7.60
C ALA A 127 7.35 1.31 -7.33
N ILE A 128 6.86 1.48 -6.11
CA ILE A 128 5.59 0.96 -5.61
C ILE A 128 4.55 2.07 -5.76
N SER A 129 3.37 1.73 -6.28
CA SER A 129 2.29 2.68 -6.48
C SER A 129 0.98 2.17 -5.87
N PHE A 130 0.26 3.07 -5.23
CA PHE A 130 -1.09 2.85 -4.74
C PHE A 130 -2.05 3.60 -5.66
N PRO A 131 -3.05 2.93 -6.28
CA PRO A 131 -4.01 3.59 -7.17
C PRO A 131 -5.08 4.40 -6.42
N ASP A 132 -5.16 4.22 -5.09
CA ASP A 132 -5.98 4.99 -4.17
C ASP A 132 -5.09 5.47 -3.01
N PRO A 133 -5.37 6.64 -2.39
CA PRO A 133 -4.53 7.15 -1.31
C PRO A 133 -4.55 6.24 -0.09
N VAL A 134 -3.37 5.87 0.41
CA VAL A 134 -3.26 5.29 1.75
C VAL A 134 -3.39 6.43 2.78
N PRO A 135 -4.38 6.40 3.70
CA PRO A 135 -4.69 7.55 4.55
C PRO A 135 -3.56 7.95 5.51
N ALA A 136 -3.41 9.26 5.75
CA ALA A 136 -2.54 9.79 6.79
C ALA A 136 -2.85 9.16 8.18
N GLY A 137 -1.81 8.97 8.99
CA GLY A 137 -1.92 8.33 10.31
C GLY A 137 -2.01 6.81 10.29
N SER A 138 -1.99 6.19 9.11
CA SER A 138 -2.00 4.73 8.97
C SER A 138 -0.58 4.14 8.98
N THR A 139 -0.52 2.83 9.17
CA THR A 139 0.65 2.02 8.83
C THR A 139 0.28 1.18 7.62
N VAL A 140 1.12 1.15 6.60
CA VAL A 140 0.97 0.25 5.45
C VAL A 140 2.14 -0.71 5.37
N THR A 141 1.85 -1.95 5.03
CA THR A 141 2.84 -2.99 4.74
C THR A 141 2.68 -3.43 3.30
N VAL A 142 3.78 -3.42 2.54
CA VAL A 142 3.89 -3.99 1.19
C VAL A 142 4.70 -5.27 1.30
N ALA A 143 4.14 -6.39 0.85
CA ALA A 143 4.73 -7.72 0.96
C ALA A 143 5.12 -8.24 -0.43
N PHE A 144 6.42 -8.54 -0.59
CA PHE A 144 6.97 -9.17 -1.76
C PHE A 144 7.29 -10.63 -1.46
N GLU A 145 6.58 -11.55 -2.08
CA GLU A 145 6.80 -12.99 -1.95
C GLU A 145 7.99 -13.43 -2.79
N LEU A 146 9.20 -13.19 -2.31
CA LEU A 146 10.45 -13.49 -3.03
C LEU A 146 10.59 -14.98 -3.40
N GLY A 147 9.91 -15.86 -2.67
CA GLY A 147 9.98 -17.31 -2.85
C GLY A 147 11.26 -17.91 -2.27
N VAL A 148 12.42 -17.28 -2.47
CA VAL A 148 13.69 -17.67 -1.86
C VAL A 148 14.50 -16.44 -1.47
N ASN A 149 15.23 -16.52 -0.36
CA ASN A 149 16.14 -15.44 0.05
C ASN A 149 17.30 -15.31 -0.93
N PRO A 150 17.83 -14.08 -1.13
CA PRO A 150 19.03 -13.86 -1.91
C PRO A 150 20.29 -14.37 -1.14
N PRO A 151 21.51 -14.26 -1.71
CA PRO A 151 22.74 -14.65 -1.00
C PRO A 151 22.95 -13.91 0.32
N ALA A 152 23.86 -14.41 1.16
CA ALA A 152 24.18 -13.77 2.43
C ALA A 152 24.89 -12.41 2.22
N ASP A 153 24.31 -11.34 2.76
CA ASP A 153 24.87 -9.99 2.81
C ASP A 153 23.99 -9.08 3.69
N LEU A 154 24.43 -7.83 3.88
CA LEU A 154 23.61 -6.73 4.33
C LEU A 154 23.01 -6.00 3.12
N TYR A 155 21.70 -6.13 2.96
CA TYR A 155 20.92 -5.44 1.94
C TYR A 155 20.46 -4.11 2.49
N VAL A 156 20.80 -3.01 1.81
CA VAL A 156 20.47 -1.64 2.25
C VAL A 156 19.77 -0.92 1.12
N TYR A 157 18.68 -0.23 1.45
CA TYR A 157 17.86 0.52 0.52
C TYR A 157 17.71 1.97 1.01
N SER A 158 17.91 2.94 0.13
CA SER A 158 17.29 4.25 0.29
C SER A 158 15.79 4.10 0.05
N ILE A 159 15.01 4.83 0.83
CA ILE A 159 13.55 4.83 0.74
C ILE A 159 13.03 6.27 0.70
N SER A 160 12.06 6.48 -0.15
CA SER A 160 11.34 7.73 -0.36
C SER A 160 9.85 7.45 -0.46
N ALA A 161 9.05 8.48 -0.20
CA ALA A 161 7.60 8.43 -0.23
C ALA A 161 7.07 9.52 -1.16
N THR A 162 6.08 9.17 -1.96
CA THR A 162 5.39 10.10 -2.86
C THR A 162 3.99 10.37 -2.31
N PRO A 163 3.62 11.63 -2.05
CA PRO A 163 2.27 11.97 -1.62
C PRO A 163 1.26 11.72 -2.73
N TRP A 164 0.02 11.45 -2.35
CA TRP A 164 -1.10 11.35 -3.26
C TRP A 164 -1.63 12.74 -3.60
N GLY A 165 -1.68 13.08 -4.89
CA GLY A 165 -2.22 14.34 -5.39
C GLY A 165 -1.62 14.74 -6.73
N PRO A 166 -2.02 15.91 -7.29
CA PRO A 166 -1.44 16.42 -8.53
C PRO A 166 0.06 16.72 -8.39
N ASN A 167 0.82 16.35 -9.44
CA ASN A 167 2.26 16.62 -9.57
C ASN A 167 3.05 16.41 -8.27
N PRO A 168 2.99 15.21 -7.66
CA PRO A 168 3.51 15.02 -6.31
C PRO A 168 5.04 15.09 -6.30
N ILE A 169 5.58 15.68 -5.23
CA ILE A 169 7.03 15.72 -4.99
C ILE A 169 7.40 14.53 -4.12
N GLU A 170 8.27 13.67 -4.63
CA GLU A 170 8.86 12.58 -3.86
C GLU A 170 9.76 13.13 -2.75
N GLN A 171 9.64 12.57 -1.55
CA GLN A 171 10.37 13.05 -0.37
C GLN A 171 11.13 11.89 0.30
N ASP A 172 12.38 12.16 0.64
CA ASP A 172 13.27 11.19 1.29
C ASP A 172 12.73 10.79 2.66
N VAL A 173 12.60 9.49 2.89
CA VAL A 173 12.17 8.90 4.16
C VAL A 173 13.38 8.45 4.98
N GLY A 174 14.41 7.94 4.31
CA GLY A 174 15.68 7.55 4.93
C GLY A 174 16.29 6.29 4.33
N VAL A 175 16.91 5.47 5.17
CA VAL A 175 17.58 4.23 4.78
C VAL A 175 17.07 3.07 5.63
N VAL A 176 16.77 1.95 4.99
CA VAL A 176 16.36 0.71 5.65
C VAL A 176 17.29 -0.43 5.26
N GLN A 177 17.40 -1.44 6.12
CA GLN A 177 18.29 -2.56 5.87
C GLN A 177 17.69 -3.89 6.34
N MET A 178 18.18 -4.97 5.73
CA MET A 178 17.87 -6.34 6.08
C MET A 178 19.14 -7.17 5.98
N SER A 179 19.44 -7.96 7.01
CA SER A 179 20.55 -8.91 7.00
C SER A 179 20.06 -10.28 6.54
N ILE A 180 20.75 -10.86 5.56
CA ILE A 180 20.64 -12.26 5.20
C ILE A 180 21.93 -12.93 5.65
N LEU A 181 21.78 -13.91 6.54
CA LEU A 181 22.87 -14.66 7.15
C LEU A 181 23.27 -15.82 6.25
N ASP A 182 24.53 -16.20 6.35
CA ASP A 182 24.98 -17.45 5.79
C ASP A 182 24.27 -18.61 6.52
N ASN A 183 23.91 -19.65 5.77
CA ASN A 183 23.39 -20.90 6.34
C ASN A 183 24.53 -21.78 6.92
N GLY A 184 25.77 -21.27 6.91
CA GLY A 184 26.93 -21.91 7.53
C GLY A 184 27.36 -23.15 6.75
N GLY A 185 27.58 -22.99 5.44
CA GLY A 185 27.91 -24.08 4.52
C GLY A 185 28.82 -25.15 5.13
N LEU A 186 28.43 -26.42 4.97
CA LEU A 186 29.36 -27.55 5.01
C LEU A 186 30.38 -27.43 3.88
#